data_AF-A0A943HPD8-F1
#
_entry.id   AF-A0A943HPD8-F1
#
_cell.length_a   1.000
_cell.length_b   1.000
_cell.length_c   1.000
_cell.angle_alpha   90.00
_cell.angle_beta   90.00
_cell.angle_gamma   90.00
#
_symmetry.space_group_name_H-M   'P 1'
#
loop_
_entity.id
_entity.type
_entity.pdbx_description
1 polymer ?
#
loop_
_entity_poly.entity_id
_entity_poly.type
_entity_poly.pdbx_seq_one_letter_code
_entity_poly.pdbx_strand_id
1 'polypeptide(L)'
;METKKRKKTAAVVATVMAVVLALTGTFAWQSISQTAMNETTGEVNPGGRLHDDFDGRNKDVYVENFTDKDNGGVPIFARVRLDEYMEIGEGAGLKTGDDGFDTKKATSLVEGASIDDETTWKTHIPSQEEPFHGEYWNWKLGGSTVYMPTFNKNKDSLSADINGTYEGTTADDDIHYDDYHQYQAGEEKTADAVYDADDNSVDEGENGVEGVNITKKEETHNAKNTDSATVMTMAEWIAAGSKPGSYWVYDTDGWAYWAEAIEPGEATGLLLDGISLNKEPADNWYYAVNVVGQFATMGDWGSQDSNDGFFGANAGAAPTDNALFLLNQAAGRELTVKVTTEDAAATVSTGEELQFSAKVAAGDAAHTNQKVSWTVSDNKSSATKIDATGKLTVGADEYIGGTVTVQALSAVDNQTSGTYSVKITSPWDDQGIGDIAPGSLQTVTIDGADWYVLARDGNKVLMLPKDVLEKSRKFDSSSPKWETSEMRTYLNGEWLNAKTTIKAHVSETTINTRTNYNGDTFTETNDKVFLLSEADVFGTQNSKTAEVKDYTLGKEGVIVPDSMRIAQYNGSTNGWWLRSPRNATNTVAFVHNNGRLR
;
A
#
# COMPACT_ATOMS: atom_id res chain seq x y z
N MET A 1 -27.46 37.77 51.23
CA MET A 1 -28.50 36.80 50.85
C MET A 1 -28.09 36.26 49.49
N GLU A 2 -27.85 34.93 49.41
CA GLU A 2 -27.64 34.12 48.19
C GLU A 2 -26.43 34.42 47.26
N THR A 3 -25.71 33.48 46.64
CA THR A 3 -25.36 32.08 46.91
C THR A 3 -24.14 31.72 46.05
N LYS A 4 -23.31 30.80 46.55
CA LYS A 4 -22.29 30.00 45.85
C LYS A 4 -22.88 29.19 44.67
N LYS A 5 -22.11 28.99 43.56
CA LYS A 5 -21.60 27.69 42.97
C LYS A 5 -21.54 27.59 41.42
N ARG A 6 -20.32 27.27 40.94
CA ARG A 6 -19.84 26.16 40.06
C ARG A 6 -20.19 26.02 38.55
N LYS A 7 -19.07 25.98 37.78
CA LYS A 7 -18.59 24.99 36.76
C LYS A 7 -19.26 24.84 35.38
N LYS A 8 -18.40 24.83 34.33
CA LYS A 8 -18.17 23.85 33.21
C LYS A 8 -17.36 24.58 32.11
N THR A 9 -16.05 24.37 31.87
CA THR A 9 -15.31 23.34 31.09
C THR A 9 -15.85 22.97 29.70
N ALA A 10 -14.91 22.95 28.73
CA ALA A 10 -14.90 22.32 27.39
C ALA A 10 -15.57 23.12 26.24
N ALA A 11 -15.07 23.12 25.00
CA ALA A 11 -13.80 22.71 24.39
C ALA A 11 -13.77 23.35 22.98
N VAL A 12 -12.57 23.62 22.48
CA VAL A 12 -12.27 24.34 21.24
C VAL A 12 -12.65 23.50 20.01
N VAL A 13 -13.44 24.07 19.10
CA VAL A 13 -13.63 23.55 17.74
C VAL A 13 -12.58 24.22 16.85
N ALA A 14 -11.63 23.44 16.34
CA ALA A 14 -10.64 23.89 15.38
C ALA A 14 -11.25 23.81 13.97
N THR A 15 -11.46 24.97 13.36
CA THR A 15 -11.83 25.13 11.96
C THR A 15 -10.60 24.85 11.10
N VAL A 16 -10.57 23.72 10.39
CA VAL A 16 -9.56 23.46 9.36
C VAL A 16 -9.96 24.24 8.11
N MET A 17 -9.20 25.29 7.77
CA MET A 17 -9.25 25.91 6.45
C MET A 17 -8.61 24.95 5.45
N ALA A 18 -9.41 24.42 4.53
CA ALA A 18 -8.92 23.85 3.30
C ALA A 18 -8.44 24.98 2.39
N VAL A 19 -7.12 25.09 2.17
CA VAL A 19 -6.58 25.86 1.06
C VAL A 19 -6.66 24.97 -0.16
N VAL A 20 -7.68 25.19 -0.98
CA VAL A 20 -7.77 24.67 -2.34
C VAL A 20 -6.82 25.52 -3.18
N LEU A 21 -5.64 25.00 -3.49
CA LEU A 21 -4.82 25.53 -4.58
C LEU A 21 -5.46 25.07 -5.89
N ALA A 22 -6.29 25.93 -6.46
CA ALA A 22 -6.71 25.83 -7.85
C ALA A 22 -5.51 26.22 -8.74
N LEU A 23 -4.70 25.24 -9.12
CA LEU A 23 -3.73 25.39 -10.21
C LEU A 23 -4.47 25.17 -11.53
N THR A 24 -5.00 26.25 -12.08
CA THR A 24 -5.46 26.30 -13.47
C THR A 24 -4.40 26.98 -14.31
N GLY A 25 -3.74 26.24 -15.19
CA GLY A 25 -2.82 26.77 -16.20
C GLY A 25 -1.93 25.68 -16.75
N THR A 26 -2.23 25.22 -17.96
CA THR A 26 -1.46 24.25 -18.74
C THR A 26 -0.09 24.82 -19.14
N PHE A 27 0.98 24.28 -18.58
CA PHE A 27 2.30 24.28 -19.20
C PHE A 27 2.82 22.85 -19.09
N ALA A 28 3.05 22.21 -20.24
CA ALA A 28 3.76 20.94 -20.33
C ALA A 28 5.26 21.27 -20.19
N TRP A 29 5.97 20.67 -19.24
CA TRP A 29 7.38 20.95 -19.00
C TRP A 29 8.14 19.64 -18.90
N GLN A 30 8.85 19.35 -19.98
CA GLN A 30 9.49 18.07 -20.24
C GLN A 30 11.00 18.14 -19.89
N SER A 31 11.70 17.01 -19.88
CA SER A 31 13.03 16.81 -19.31
C SER A 31 14.21 17.29 -20.17
N ILE A 32 15.29 17.79 -19.55
CA ILE A 32 16.55 18.11 -20.25
C ILE A 32 17.60 17.05 -19.98
N SER A 33 18.21 16.52 -21.04
CA SER A 33 19.46 15.72 -20.98
C SER A 33 20.67 16.65 -20.95
N GLN A 34 21.59 16.52 -19.99
CA GLN A 34 22.85 17.26 -19.93
C GLN A 34 24.01 16.29 -20.05
N THR A 35 24.75 16.39 -21.15
CA THR A 35 26.11 15.87 -21.41
C THR A 35 26.90 17.02 -22.01
N ALA A 36 28.22 16.87 -22.14
CA ALA A 36 29.01 17.68 -23.06
C ALA A 36 28.49 17.70 -24.52
N MET A 37 27.42 16.97 -24.87
CA MET A 37 26.48 17.30 -25.95
C MET A 37 25.18 16.48 -25.85
N ASN A 38 23.99 17.09 -25.99
CA ASN A 38 23.00 16.78 -27.05
C ASN A 38 21.57 17.32 -26.83
N GLU A 39 20.98 17.72 -27.95
CA GLU A 39 19.71 18.42 -28.20
C GLU A 39 18.41 17.57 -28.03
N THR A 40 17.34 18.21 -27.54
CA THR A 40 15.94 17.87 -27.86
C THR A 40 15.07 19.14 -27.84
N THR A 41 14.07 19.20 -28.72
CA THR A 41 13.21 20.37 -28.95
C THR A 41 11.82 20.18 -28.33
N GLY A 42 11.42 21.10 -27.45
CA GLY A 42 10.08 21.17 -26.83
C GLY A 42 10.06 20.95 -25.31
N GLU A 43 11.20 20.55 -24.74
CA GLU A 43 11.37 20.23 -23.32
C GLU A 43 12.20 21.35 -22.69
N VAL A 44 11.81 21.88 -21.52
CA VAL A 44 12.57 22.98 -20.90
C VAL A 44 12.92 22.64 -19.46
N ASN A 45 14.10 23.08 -19.00
CA ASN A 45 14.72 22.58 -17.79
C ASN A 45 13.96 22.99 -16.52
N PRO A 46 13.45 22.04 -15.72
CA PRO A 46 12.69 22.37 -14.52
C PRO A 46 13.52 23.09 -13.45
N GLY A 47 14.84 23.17 -13.60
CA GLY A 47 15.75 23.82 -12.67
C GLY A 47 16.98 23.00 -12.30
N GLY A 48 17.25 21.92 -13.02
CA GLY A 48 18.36 21.01 -12.73
C GLY A 48 19.64 21.37 -13.47
N ARG A 49 20.78 21.24 -12.80
CA ARG A 49 22.10 21.30 -13.44
C ARG A 49 22.90 20.09 -13.00
N LEU A 50 23.40 19.34 -13.97
CA LEU A 50 24.40 18.32 -13.80
C LEU A 50 25.74 19.01 -13.57
N HIS A 51 26.44 18.58 -12.53
CA HIS A 51 27.81 18.97 -12.25
C HIS A 51 28.75 17.81 -12.58
N ASP A 52 29.86 18.12 -13.25
CA ASP A 52 30.95 17.20 -13.55
C ASP A 52 32.30 17.87 -13.24
N ASP A 53 32.84 17.56 -12.06
CA ASP A 53 34.08 18.15 -11.57
C ASP A 53 35.24 17.15 -11.75
N PHE A 54 36.29 17.54 -12.47
CA PHE A 54 37.40 16.64 -12.80
C PHE A 54 38.78 17.30 -12.70
N ASP A 55 39.68 16.72 -11.89
CA ASP A 55 41.07 17.21 -11.71
C ASP A 55 42.14 16.34 -12.39
N GLY A 56 41.71 15.40 -13.24
CA GLY A 56 42.55 14.35 -13.80
C GLY A 56 42.53 13.03 -13.01
N ARG A 57 41.98 13.00 -11.79
CA ARG A 57 41.84 11.79 -10.94
C ARG A 57 40.50 11.76 -10.19
N ASN A 58 40.21 12.80 -9.43
CA ASN A 58 38.93 12.99 -8.77
C ASN A 58 37.88 13.32 -9.82
N LYS A 59 36.73 12.65 -9.78
CA LYS A 59 35.60 12.86 -10.70
C LYS A 59 34.32 12.87 -9.88
N ASP A 60 33.76 14.05 -9.66
CA ASP A 60 32.54 14.24 -8.88
C ASP A 60 31.36 14.48 -9.83
N VAL A 61 30.35 13.61 -9.78
CA VAL A 61 29.13 13.74 -10.59
C VAL A 61 27.92 13.82 -9.67
N TYR A 62 27.13 14.89 -9.79
CA TYR A 62 25.95 15.16 -8.98
C TYR A 62 25.00 16.14 -9.68
N VAL A 63 23.83 16.37 -9.09
CA VAL A 63 22.80 17.26 -9.65
C VAL A 63 22.42 18.32 -8.64
N GLU A 64 22.39 19.58 -9.09
CA GLU A 64 21.89 20.73 -8.36
C GLU A 64 20.48 21.10 -8.84
N ASN A 65 19.61 21.52 -7.93
CA ASN A 65 18.43 22.32 -8.26
C ASN A 65 18.77 23.81 -8.11
N PHE A 66 19.08 24.49 -9.20
CA PHE A 66 19.54 25.88 -9.19
C PHE A 66 18.41 26.90 -8.97
N THR A 67 17.16 26.44 -8.89
CA THR A 67 16.01 27.34 -8.68
C THR A 67 15.92 27.80 -7.24
N ASP A 68 15.22 28.91 -7.04
CA ASP A 68 15.00 29.51 -5.73
C ASP A 68 13.54 29.33 -5.30
N LYS A 69 13.34 28.77 -4.11
CA LYS A 69 12.03 28.55 -3.49
C LYS A 69 11.20 29.83 -3.41
N ASP A 70 11.84 30.97 -3.11
CA ASP A 70 11.16 32.25 -2.96
C ASP A 70 10.76 32.87 -4.32
N ASN A 71 11.34 32.37 -5.41
CA ASN A 71 11.09 32.82 -6.78
C ASN A 71 10.37 31.74 -7.63
N GLY A 72 9.56 30.90 -6.99
CA GLY A 72 8.72 29.92 -7.69
C GLY A 72 9.44 28.62 -8.08
N GLY A 73 10.65 28.39 -7.58
CA GLY A 73 11.36 27.12 -7.69
C GLY A 73 10.57 25.99 -7.02
N VAL A 74 10.62 24.81 -7.65
CA VAL A 74 9.94 23.59 -7.18
C VAL A 74 10.95 22.45 -7.02
N PRO A 75 10.65 21.44 -6.20
CA PRO A 75 11.48 20.26 -6.15
C PRO A 75 11.56 19.57 -7.51
N ILE A 76 12.75 19.10 -7.87
CA ILE A 76 13.01 18.34 -9.09
C ILE A 76 13.44 16.92 -8.75
N PHE A 77 13.42 16.05 -9.75
CA PHE A 77 13.86 14.68 -9.67
C PHE A 77 14.83 14.43 -10.81
N ALA A 78 15.84 13.61 -10.55
CA ALA A 78 16.93 13.42 -11.50
C ALA A 78 17.20 11.94 -11.78
N ARG A 79 17.62 11.67 -13.01
CA ARG A 79 18.32 10.44 -13.37
C ARG A 79 19.62 10.79 -14.10
N VAL A 80 20.68 10.02 -13.88
CA VAL A 80 21.98 10.22 -14.52
C VAL A 80 22.44 8.92 -15.16
N ARG A 81 22.98 8.97 -16.36
CA ARG A 81 23.58 7.84 -17.10
C ARG A 81 25.05 8.12 -17.31
N LEU A 82 25.87 7.08 -17.15
CA LEU A 82 27.31 7.14 -17.41
C LEU A 82 27.61 6.23 -18.60
N ASP A 83 28.17 6.80 -19.68
CA ASP A 83 28.58 6.07 -20.87
C ASP A 83 30.12 6.08 -20.97
N GLU A 84 30.72 4.92 -21.23
CA GLU A 84 32.17 4.71 -21.13
C GLU A 84 32.80 4.39 -22.49
N TYR A 85 34.00 4.92 -22.71
CA TYR A 85 34.82 4.62 -23.88
C TYR A 85 36.28 4.43 -23.52
N MET A 86 36.90 3.41 -24.12
CA MET A 86 38.33 3.20 -24.05
C MET A 86 38.86 2.67 -25.38
N GLU A 87 40.03 3.15 -25.78
CA GLU A 87 40.78 2.62 -26.92
C GLU A 87 42.27 2.52 -26.60
N ILE A 88 42.94 1.58 -27.26
CA ILE A 88 44.37 1.32 -27.10
C ILE A 88 45.05 1.29 -28.49
N GLY A 89 46.20 1.94 -28.59
CA GLY A 89 47.06 1.95 -29.77
C GLY A 89 47.72 3.30 -30.00
N GLU A 90 48.67 3.37 -30.93
CA GLU A 90 49.47 4.57 -31.23
C GLU A 90 48.64 5.83 -31.51
N GLY A 91 47.42 5.65 -32.04
CA GLY A 91 46.49 6.73 -32.34
C GLY A 91 45.47 7.05 -31.25
N ALA A 92 45.61 6.49 -30.05
CA ALA A 92 44.61 6.65 -28.99
C ALA A 92 44.46 8.13 -28.60
N GLY A 93 43.22 8.60 -28.49
CA GLY A 93 42.85 9.97 -28.15
C GLY A 93 42.79 10.92 -29.33
N LEU A 94 43.13 10.47 -30.55
CA LEU A 94 43.00 11.28 -31.77
C LEU A 94 41.56 11.22 -32.28
N LYS A 95 40.97 12.39 -32.52
CA LYS A 95 39.66 12.56 -33.14
C LYS A 95 39.76 12.80 -34.65
N THR A 96 38.65 12.64 -35.36
CA THR A 96 38.60 12.91 -36.80
C THR A 96 39.01 14.36 -37.08
N GLY A 97 40.11 14.54 -37.80
CA GLY A 97 40.68 15.84 -38.15
C GLY A 97 41.99 16.17 -37.44
N ASP A 98 42.36 15.41 -36.41
CA ASP A 98 43.62 15.59 -35.68
C ASP A 98 44.85 15.14 -36.50
N ASP A 99 45.97 15.81 -36.26
CA ASP A 99 47.25 15.47 -36.88
C ASP A 99 47.67 14.03 -36.52
N GLY A 100 47.66 13.16 -37.54
CA GLY A 100 48.07 11.78 -37.43
C GLY A 100 46.94 10.77 -37.27
N PHE A 101 45.68 11.20 -37.16
CA PHE A 101 44.50 10.34 -37.05
C PHE A 101 44.45 9.24 -38.13
N ASP A 102 44.66 9.61 -39.41
CA ASP A 102 44.61 8.65 -40.53
C ASP A 102 45.77 7.64 -40.56
N THR A 103 46.87 7.95 -39.84
CA THR A 103 48.13 7.21 -39.95
C THR A 103 48.46 6.36 -38.73
N LYS A 104 48.04 6.80 -37.54
CA LYS A 104 48.22 6.09 -36.27
C LYS A 104 46.95 5.32 -35.97
N LYS A 105 47.08 4.09 -35.47
CA LYS A 105 45.91 3.22 -35.22
C LYS A 105 45.61 3.12 -33.74
N ALA A 106 44.34 3.22 -33.39
CA ALA A 106 43.78 2.81 -32.10
C ALA A 106 42.67 1.77 -32.33
N THR A 107 42.42 0.93 -31.33
CA THR A 107 41.32 -0.03 -31.35
C THR A 107 40.48 0.18 -30.10
N SER A 108 39.18 0.44 -30.27
CA SER A 108 38.24 0.49 -29.14
C SER A 108 38.14 -0.87 -28.45
N LEU A 109 38.00 -0.85 -27.13
CA LEU A 109 37.71 -2.05 -26.34
C LEU A 109 36.29 -2.56 -26.54
N VAL A 110 35.40 -1.72 -27.06
CA VAL A 110 34.02 -2.08 -27.43
C VAL A 110 33.89 -2.07 -28.94
N GLU A 111 33.49 -3.20 -29.51
CA GLU A 111 33.33 -3.33 -30.95
C GLU A 111 32.29 -2.34 -31.48
N GLY A 112 32.70 -1.50 -32.44
CA GLY A 112 31.83 -0.52 -33.10
C GLY A 112 31.71 0.84 -32.38
N ALA A 113 32.28 0.99 -31.18
CA ALA A 113 32.33 2.29 -30.51
C ALA A 113 33.37 3.21 -31.17
N SER A 114 33.08 4.52 -31.18
CA SER A 114 33.90 5.56 -31.80
C SER A 114 34.15 6.73 -30.85
N ILE A 115 35.38 7.23 -30.80
CA ILE A 115 35.75 8.43 -30.02
C ILE A 115 35.02 9.70 -30.50
N ASP A 116 34.62 9.74 -31.78
CA ASP A 116 33.91 10.87 -32.40
C ASP A 116 32.39 10.85 -32.18
N ASP A 117 31.84 9.76 -31.63
CA ASP A 117 30.39 9.58 -31.46
C ASP A 117 30.07 8.95 -30.11
N GLU A 118 29.77 9.80 -29.13
CA GLU A 118 29.40 9.41 -27.76
C GLU A 118 28.13 8.54 -27.69
N THR A 119 27.26 8.57 -28.71
CA THR A 119 26.06 7.71 -28.74
C THR A 119 26.40 6.25 -28.96
N THR A 120 27.64 5.96 -29.39
CA THR A 120 28.16 4.59 -29.57
C THR A 120 28.89 4.07 -28.33
N TRP A 121 29.05 4.89 -27.30
CA TRP A 121 29.77 4.53 -26.08
C TRP A 121 28.94 3.55 -25.23
N LYS A 122 29.63 2.77 -24.40
CA LYS A 122 28.99 1.69 -23.64
C LYS A 122 28.39 2.26 -22.37
N THR A 123 27.06 2.24 -22.27
CA THR A 123 26.36 2.57 -21.01
C THR A 123 26.77 1.62 -19.89
N HIS A 124 27.17 2.19 -18.76
CA HIS A 124 27.54 1.49 -17.55
C HIS A 124 26.32 0.86 -16.87
N ILE A 125 26.35 -0.46 -16.67
CA ILE A 125 25.31 -1.17 -15.89
C ILE A 125 26.01 -2.02 -14.82
N PRO A 126 25.90 -1.67 -13.51
CA PRO A 126 26.66 -2.34 -12.43
C PRO A 126 26.49 -3.87 -12.33
N SER A 127 25.42 -4.42 -12.91
CA SER A 127 25.11 -5.85 -12.90
C SER A 127 25.65 -6.63 -14.11
N GLN A 128 26.36 -5.95 -15.03
CA GLN A 128 26.92 -6.55 -16.24
C GLN A 128 28.45 -6.60 -16.17
N GLU A 129 29.04 -7.53 -16.93
CA GLU A 129 30.49 -7.59 -17.11
C GLU A 129 30.91 -6.45 -18.03
N GLU A 130 31.70 -5.52 -17.51
CA GLU A 130 32.16 -4.35 -18.26
C GLU A 130 33.63 -4.54 -18.69
N PRO A 131 33.97 -4.27 -19.95
CA PRO A 131 35.32 -4.49 -20.49
C PRO A 131 36.38 -3.54 -19.90
N PHE A 132 35.96 -2.45 -19.25
CA PHE A 132 36.82 -1.41 -18.70
C PHE A 132 37.18 -1.66 -17.23
N HIS A 133 36.22 -2.23 -16.48
CA HIS A 133 36.30 -2.39 -15.03
C HIS A 133 37.00 -3.70 -14.65
N GLY A 134 37.73 -3.69 -13.53
CA GLY A 134 38.45 -4.86 -13.02
C GLY A 134 39.84 -5.08 -13.62
N GLU A 135 40.03 -4.86 -14.94
CA GLU A 135 41.37 -4.85 -15.54
C GLU A 135 42.01 -3.46 -15.49
N TYR A 136 41.36 -2.43 -16.04
CA TYR A 136 41.99 -1.12 -16.26
C TYR A 136 41.54 -0.05 -15.29
N TRP A 137 40.24 0.03 -14.97
CA TRP A 137 39.69 1.12 -14.17
C TRP A 137 38.90 0.64 -12.96
N ASN A 138 38.91 1.49 -11.92
CA ASN A 138 38.04 1.41 -10.76
C ASN A 138 37.34 2.74 -10.55
N TRP A 139 36.03 2.68 -10.34
CA TRP A 139 35.22 3.83 -9.93
C TRP A 139 34.95 3.79 -8.44
N LYS A 140 34.91 4.99 -7.85
CA LYS A 140 34.40 5.21 -6.50
C LYS A 140 33.03 5.85 -6.63
N LEU A 141 31.99 5.12 -6.22
CA LEU A 141 30.61 5.58 -6.29
C LEU A 141 30.13 6.08 -4.92
N GLY A 142 29.23 7.06 -4.92
CA GLY A 142 28.70 7.64 -3.68
C GLY A 142 29.68 8.60 -3.01
N GLY A 143 29.18 9.44 -2.12
CA GLY A 143 29.98 10.43 -1.41
C GLY A 143 29.31 11.80 -1.33
N SER A 144 30.12 12.80 -1.02
CA SER A 144 29.72 14.21 -0.90
C SER A 144 30.92 15.08 -1.24
N THR A 145 30.69 16.25 -1.85
CA THR A 145 31.72 17.24 -2.14
C THR A 145 31.29 18.64 -1.69
N VAL A 146 32.17 19.63 -1.91
CA VAL A 146 31.82 21.04 -1.79
C VAL A 146 31.75 21.61 -3.20
N TYR A 147 30.59 22.16 -3.56
CA TYR A 147 30.34 22.72 -4.88
C TYR A 147 30.08 24.21 -4.84
N MET A 148 30.32 24.88 -5.96
CA MET A 148 29.86 26.25 -6.19
C MET A 148 28.51 26.19 -6.93
N PRO A 149 27.43 26.75 -6.38
CA PRO A 149 26.15 26.82 -7.08
C PRO A 149 26.28 27.45 -8.47
N THR A 150 25.62 26.85 -9.46
CA THR A 150 25.81 27.21 -10.87
C THR A 150 25.45 28.68 -11.14
N PHE A 151 26.27 29.33 -11.97
CA PHE A 151 25.93 30.63 -12.54
C PHE A 151 25.10 30.49 -13.82
N ASN A 152 25.01 29.29 -14.40
CA ASN A 152 24.17 29.01 -15.56
C ASN A 152 22.75 28.61 -15.11
N LYS A 153 21.92 29.62 -14.89
CA LYS A 153 20.50 29.50 -14.56
C LYS A 153 19.60 29.59 -15.80
N ASN A 154 20.18 29.52 -17.01
CA ASN A 154 19.42 29.45 -18.25
C ASN A 154 18.78 28.07 -18.36
N LYS A 155 17.45 28.04 -18.42
CA LYS A 155 16.66 26.81 -18.52
C LYS A 155 16.70 26.19 -19.90
N ASP A 156 17.07 26.94 -20.92
CA ASP A 156 17.24 26.41 -22.28
C ASP A 156 18.62 25.77 -22.46
N SER A 157 19.59 26.12 -21.59
CA SER A 157 20.96 25.62 -21.71
C SER A 157 21.07 24.13 -21.41
N LEU A 158 21.63 23.40 -22.37
CA LEU A 158 21.93 21.97 -22.30
C LEU A 158 23.31 21.67 -21.69
N SER A 159 24.13 22.69 -21.42
CA SER A 159 25.47 22.53 -20.87
C SER A 159 25.45 22.07 -19.41
N ALA A 160 26.28 21.10 -19.04
CA ALA A 160 26.57 20.83 -17.63
C ALA A 160 27.39 21.97 -16.99
N ASP A 161 27.43 22.04 -15.66
CA ASP A 161 28.43 22.83 -14.95
C ASP A 161 29.71 22.02 -14.84
N ILE A 162 30.80 22.54 -15.39
CA ILE A 162 32.08 21.84 -15.50
C ILE A 162 33.12 22.57 -14.67
N ASN A 163 33.78 21.84 -13.78
CA ASN A 163 34.92 22.32 -13.00
C ASN A 163 36.14 21.47 -13.32
N GLY A 164 37.07 22.02 -14.10
CA GLY A 164 38.23 21.30 -14.60
C GLY A 164 38.00 20.72 -16.00
N THR A 165 38.56 21.39 -17.01
CA THR A 165 38.45 21.01 -18.41
C THR A 165 39.76 20.43 -18.94
N TYR A 166 39.68 19.63 -20.00
CA TYR A 166 40.90 19.11 -20.64
C TYR A 166 41.79 20.23 -21.19
N GLU A 167 41.19 21.30 -21.70
CA GLU A 167 41.89 22.49 -22.22
C GLU A 167 42.54 23.34 -21.14
N GLY A 168 42.19 23.15 -19.85
CA GLY A 168 42.72 23.94 -18.76
C GLY A 168 42.32 25.42 -18.88
N THR A 169 43.21 26.31 -18.44
CA THR A 169 42.97 27.76 -18.45
C THR A 169 42.95 28.36 -19.86
N THR A 170 43.66 27.76 -20.82
CA THR A 170 43.70 28.20 -22.21
C THR A 170 43.87 27.03 -23.17
N ALA A 171 43.10 27.02 -24.28
CA ALA A 171 43.13 25.96 -25.29
C ALA A 171 44.48 25.71 -25.99
N ASP A 172 45.50 26.55 -25.75
CA ASP A 172 46.85 26.40 -26.32
C ASP A 172 47.89 25.92 -25.29
N ASP A 173 47.51 25.69 -24.03
CA ASP A 173 48.44 25.22 -23.00
C ASP A 173 48.51 23.69 -22.88
N ASP A 174 49.67 23.19 -22.44
CA ASP A 174 49.93 21.75 -22.25
C ASP A 174 49.56 21.27 -20.83
N ILE A 175 48.81 22.06 -20.04
CA ILE A 175 48.50 21.78 -18.63
C ILE A 175 47.00 21.51 -18.46
N HIS A 176 46.61 20.27 -18.71
CA HIS A 176 45.22 19.83 -18.54
C HIS A 176 44.69 20.00 -17.11
N TYR A 177 43.42 20.41 -17.00
CA TYR A 177 42.63 20.53 -15.76
C TYR A 177 43.15 21.56 -14.74
N ASP A 178 44.02 22.49 -15.14
CA ASP A 178 44.55 23.53 -14.24
C ASP A 178 43.55 24.67 -13.95
N ASP A 179 42.39 24.64 -14.61
CA ASP A 179 41.20 25.43 -14.33
C ASP A 179 40.29 24.80 -13.25
N TYR A 180 40.60 23.58 -12.79
CA TYR A 180 39.93 22.95 -11.66
C TYR A 180 40.13 23.75 -10.37
N HIS A 181 39.05 23.95 -9.62
CA HIS A 181 39.09 24.61 -8.33
C HIS A 181 38.43 23.77 -7.24
N GLN A 182 39.21 23.39 -6.23
CA GLN A 182 38.70 22.70 -5.05
C GLN A 182 38.07 23.68 -4.06
N TYR A 183 36.75 23.85 -4.13
CA TYR A 183 36.00 24.77 -3.29
C TYR A 183 36.08 24.42 -1.79
N GLN A 184 36.05 25.46 -0.96
CA GLN A 184 35.88 25.33 0.49
C GLN A 184 34.48 25.81 0.90
N ALA A 185 33.86 25.14 1.88
CA ALA A 185 32.50 25.49 2.30
C ALA A 185 32.42 26.97 2.75
N GLY A 186 31.49 27.72 2.16
CA GLY A 186 31.30 29.15 2.39
C GLY A 186 32.19 30.07 1.56
N GLU A 187 33.09 29.54 0.73
CA GLU A 187 33.89 30.33 -0.21
C GLU A 187 33.00 31.14 -1.15
N GLU A 188 33.32 32.42 -1.32
CA GLU A 188 32.54 33.36 -2.14
C GLU A 188 33.11 33.46 -3.55
N LYS A 189 32.23 33.41 -4.56
CA LYS A 189 32.54 33.73 -5.95
C LYS A 189 31.51 34.73 -6.45
N THR A 190 31.98 35.80 -7.09
CA THR A 190 31.12 36.78 -7.76
C THR A 190 31.33 36.67 -9.26
N ALA A 191 30.24 36.43 -9.99
CA ALA A 191 30.23 36.33 -11.45
C ALA A 191 28.84 36.67 -12.01
N ASP A 192 28.74 36.80 -13.32
CA ASP A 192 27.45 36.98 -14.00
C ASP A 192 26.67 35.67 -14.01
N ALA A 193 25.56 35.63 -13.29
CA ALA A 193 24.55 34.59 -13.44
C ALA A 193 23.72 34.84 -14.72
N VAL A 194 23.59 33.81 -15.54
CA VAL A 194 22.85 33.84 -16.81
C VAL A 194 21.49 33.20 -16.58
N TYR A 195 20.43 33.93 -16.87
CA TYR A 195 19.04 33.50 -16.75
C TYR A 195 18.38 33.42 -18.12
N ASP A 196 17.43 32.51 -18.25
CA ASP A 196 16.49 32.47 -19.37
C ASP A 196 15.65 33.77 -19.42
N ALA A 197 15.45 34.32 -20.61
CA ALA A 197 14.74 35.58 -20.83
C ALA A 197 13.60 35.50 -21.85
N ASP A 198 13.35 34.34 -22.44
CA ASP A 198 12.24 34.16 -23.37
C ASP A 198 11.32 32.99 -22.99
N ASP A 199 10.34 32.71 -23.86
CA ASP A 199 9.27 31.73 -23.59
C ASP A 199 9.48 30.43 -24.40
N ASN A 200 10.62 30.31 -25.07
CA ASN A 200 10.91 29.22 -25.98
C ASN A 200 11.67 28.09 -25.24
N SER A 201 12.26 27.14 -25.95
CA SER A 201 12.97 25.99 -25.33
C SER A 201 14.23 25.61 -26.12
N VAL A 202 14.69 26.53 -26.98
CA VAL A 202 15.80 26.31 -27.90
C VAL A 202 17.04 26.78 -27.20
N ASP A 203 18.00 25.88 -26.98
CA ASP A 203 19.31 26.29 -26.51
C ASP A 203 20.02 27.15 -27.55
N GLU A 204 20.19 28.45 -27.29
CA GLU A 204 20.98 29.32 -28.17
C GLU A 204 22.49 29.17 -27.97
N GLY A 205 22.93 28.49 -26.91
CA GLY A 205 24.34 28.34 -26.56
C GLY A 205 25.09 29.67 -26.58
N GLU A 206 26.27 29.68 -27.23
CA GLU A 206 27.08 30.89 -27.39
C GLU A 206 26.44 31.98 -28.27
N ASN A 207 25.39 31.65 -29.04
CA ASN A 207 24.70 32.60 -29.91
C ASN A 207 23.57 33.38 -29.19
N GLY A 208 23.32 33.09 -27.90
CA GLY A 208 22.28 33.75 -27.13
C GLY A 208 22.47 35.27 -27.05
N VAL A 209 21.40 36.03 -27.33
CA VAL A 209 21.43 37.50 -27.31
C VAL A 209 20.87 38.03 -25.99
N GLU A 210 21.67 38.85 -25.28
CA GLU A 210 21.25 39.47 -24.03
C GLU A 210 20.05 40.41 -24.21
N GLY A 211 19.03 40.25 -23.35
CA GLY A 211 17.75 40.96 -23.42
C GLY A 211 16.78 40.40 -24.46
N VAL A 212 17.16 39.33 -25.16
CA VAL A 212 16.28 38.56 -26.06
C VAL A 212 16.14 37.14 -25.56
N ASN A 213 17.23 36.36 -25.56
CA ASN A 213 17.25 34.95 -25.15
C ASN A 213 17.67 34.78 -23.70
N ILE A 214 18.62 35.61 -23.25
CA ILE A 214 19.18 35.52 -21.89
C ILE A 214 19.20 36.88 -21.18
N THR A 215 19.24 36.87 -19.86
CA THR A 215 19.59 38.04 -19.04
C THR A 215 20.77 37.72 -18.14
N LYS A 216 21.69 38.68 -17.97
CA LYS A 216 22.84 38.53 -17.08
C LYS A 216 22.67 39.40 -15.85
N LYS A 217 23.07 38.86 -14.70
CA LYS A 217 23.05 39.58 -13.43
C LYS A 217 24.25 39.17 -12.61
N GLU A 218 25.06 40.15 -12.21
CA GLU A 218 26.16 39.90 -11.27
C GLU A 218 25.58 39.42 -9.93
N GLU A 219 26.01 38.24 -9.50
CA GLU A 219 25.60 37.59 -8.27
C GLU A 219 26.81 37.08 -7.50
N THR A 220 26.70 37.04 -6.18
CA THR A 220 27.68 36.38 -5.32
C THR A 220 27.06 35.09 -4.82
N HIS A 221 27.68 33.96 -5.14
CA HIS A 221 27.34 32.65 -4.60
C HIS A 221 28.35 32.25 -3.53
N ASN A 222 27.89 31.40 -2.61
CA ASN A 222 28.74 30.77 -1.61
C ASN A 222 28.79 29.27 -1.89
N ALA A 223 29.98 28.69 -1.88
CA ALA A 223 30.15 27.25 -1.99
C ALA A 223 29.44 26.50 -0.86
N LYS A 224 28.76 25.40 -1.20
CA LYS A 224 27.93 24.59 -0.30
C LYS A 224 28.42 23.14 -0.29
N ASN A 225 28.12 22.42 0.79
CA ASN A 225 28.23 20.97 0.75
C ASN A 225 27.08 20.41 -0.08
N THR A 226 27.34 19.39 -0.87
CA THR A 226 26.29 18.50 -1.37
C THR A 226 25.71 17.68 -0.21
N ASP A 227 24.59 17.00 -0.47
CA ASP A 227 24.21 15.86 0.36
C ASP A 227 25.29 14.76 0.31
N SER A 228 25.17 13.77 1.21
CA SER A 228 25.98 12.55 1.17
C SER A 228 25.16 11.40 0.63
N ALA A 229 25.65 10.75 -0.43
CA ALA A 229 24.96 9.67 -1.11
C ALA A 229 25.66 8.32 -0.92
N THR A 230 24.87 7.26 -0.89
CA THR A 230 25.34 5.92 -1.26
C THR A 230 24.78 5.55 -2.63
N VAL A 231 25.31 4.49 -3.24
CA VAL A 231 24.81 3.98 -4.52
C VAL A 231 24.45 2.51 -4.37
N MET A 232 23.29 2.11 -4.88
CA MET A 232 22.81 0.73 -4.86
C MET A 232 22.09 0.39 -6.16
N THR A 233 21.83 -0.88 -6.39
CA THR A 233 21.01 -1.35 -7.51
C THR A 233 19.52 -1.29 -7.18
N MET A 234 18.67 -1.23 -8.21
CA MET A 234 17.21 -1.29 -8.06
C MET A 234 16.75 -2.54 -7.30
N ALA A 235 17.41 -3.68 -7.52
CA ALA A 235 17.12 -4.92 -6.80
C ALA A 235 17.44 -4.80 -5.29
N GLU A 236 18.55 -4.18 -4.93
CA GLU A 236 18.92 -3.91 -3.53
C GLU A 236 17.96 -2.92 -2.88
N TRP A 237 17.57 -1.87 -3.60
CA TRP A 237 16.60 -0.89 -3.12
C TRP A 237 15.23 -1.52 -2.83
N ILE A 238 14.74 -2.37 -3.73
CA ILE A 238 13.50 -3.14 -3.51
C ILE A 238 13.65 -4.04 -2.28
N ALA A 239 14.77 -4.76 -2.16
CA ALA A 239 15.04 -5.64 -1.02
C ALA A 239 15.18 -4.87 0.31
N ALA A 240 15.66 -3.62 0.27
CA ALA A 240 15.75 -2.71 1.42
C ALA A 240 14.40 -2.07 1.79
N GLY A 241 13.33 -2.37 1.06
CA GLY A 241 11.97 -1.95 1.37
C GLY A 241 11.47 -0.72 0.60
N SER A 242 12.14 -0.34 -0.49
CA SER A 242 11.63 0.64 -1.47
C SER A 242 11.31 2.02 -0.89
N LYS A 243 12.13 2.50 0.05
CA LYS A 243 11.90 3.80 0.69
C LYS A 243 12.61 4.92 -0.07
N PRO A 244 12.14 6.16 -0.02
CA PRO A 244 12.93 7.31 -0.45
C PRO A 244 14.16 7.53 0.45
N GLY A 245 15.14 8.27 -0.07
CA GLY A 245 16.27 8.79 0.70
C GLY A 245 17.46 9.22 -0.14
N SER A 246 18.47 9.77 0.53
CA SER A 246 19.64 10.39 -0.10
C SER A 246 20.64 9.35 -0.63
N TYR A 247 20.29 8.71 -1.74
CA TYR A 247 21.12 7.76 -2.46
C TYR A 247 20.70 7.63 -3.92
N TRP A 248 21.63 7.17 -4.74
CA TRP A 248 21.39 6.84 -6.14
C TRP A 248 21.04 5.36 -6.30
N VAL A 249 20.08 5.08 -7.17
CA VAL A 249 19.61 3.72 -7.46
C VAL A 249 19.77 3.42 -8.95
N TYR A 250 20.71 2.54 -9.29
CA TYR A 250 20.93 2.06 -10.65
C TYR A 250 19.85 1.06 -11.07
N ASP A 251 19.18 1.34 -12.17
CA ASP A 251 18.25 0.41 -12.79
C ASP A 251 18.85 -0.28 -14.03
N THR A 252 18.16 -1.31 -14.48
CA THR A 252 18.52 -2.15 -15.63
C THR A 252 18.39 -1.45 -16.97
N ASP A 253 17.78 -0.26 -17.02
CA ASP A 253 17.73 0.62 -18.19
C ASP A 253 19.03 1.43 -18.39
N GLY A 254 19.99 1.32 -17.46
CA GLY A 254 21.27 2.02 -17.51
C GLY A 254 21.26 3.39 -16.84
N TRP A 255 20.14 3.83 -16.28
CA TRP A 255 20.04 5.08 -15.53
C TRP A 255 20.19 4.86 -14.02
N ALA A 256 20.85 5.79 -13.34
CA ALA A 256 20.85 5.94 -11.90
C ALA A 256 19.85 7.02 -11.50
N TYR A 257 18.89 6.68 -10.64
CA TYR A 257 17.84 7.59 -10.17
C TYR A 257 18.14 8.12 -8.77
N TRP A 258 17.98 9.42 -8.55
CA TRP A 258 18.04 9.97 -7.19
C TRP A 258 16.74 9.61 -6.46
N ALA A 259 16.85 8.94 -5.30
CA ALA A 259 15.70 8.36 -4.61
C ALA A 259 14.98 9.33 -3.66
N GLU A 260 15.12 10.64 -3.84
CA GLU A 260 14.47 11.68 -3.06
C GLU A 260 14.18 12.91 -3.94
N ALA A 261 13.34 13.84 -3.48
CA ALA A 261 13.15 15.11 -4.16
C ALA A 261 14.36 16.03 -3.92
N ILE A 262 14.82 16.74 -4.96
CA ILE A 262 15.90 17.74 -4.86
C ILE A 262 15.25 19.10 -4.66
N GLU A 263 15.26 19.61 -3.43
CA GLU A 263 14.65 20.89 -3.09
C GLU A 263 15.35 22.09 -3.77
N PRO A 264 14.64 23.20 -4.05
CA PRO A 264 15.25 24.40 -4.64
C PRO A 264 16.46 24.89 -3.85
N GLY A 265 17.59 25.07 -4.52
CA GLY A 265 18.85 25.54 -3.96
C GLY A 265 19.72 24.47 -3.29
N GLU A 266 19.32 23.19 -3.38
CA GLU A 266 20.04 22.03 -2.86
C GLU A 266 20.64 21.18 -3.99
N ALA A 267 21.55 20.27 -3.64
CA ALA A 267 22.17 19.34 -4.57
C ALA A 267 22.19 17.91 -4.00
N THR A 268 22.09 16.92 -4.89
CA THR A 268 22.24 15.49 -4.53
C THR A 268 23.64 15.24 -3.98
N GLY A 269 23.81 14.12 -3.27
CA GLY A 269 25.15 13.57 -3.08
C GLY A 269 25.72 12.99 -4.37
N LEU A 270 26.97 12.54 -4.31
CA LEU A 270 27.72 12.10 -5.49
C LEU A 270 27.19 10.76 -6.05
N LEU A 271 27.01 10.67 -7.36
CA LEU A 271 26.90 9.40 -8.07
C LEU A 271 28.29 8.78 -8.24
N LEU A 272 29.25 9.58 -8.71
CA LEU A 272 30.65 9.25 -8.89
C LEU A 272 31.50 10.22 -8.07
N ASP A 273 32.55 9.70 -7.42
CA ASP A 273 33.44 10.38 -6.46
C ASP A 273 34.92 10.02 -6.77
N GLY A 274 35.22 9.73 -8.04
CA GLY A 274 36.56 9.41 -8.49
C GLY A 274 36.67 8.24 -9.46
N ILE A 275 37.66 8.36 -10.34
CA ILE A 275 38.10 7.31 -11.25
C ILE A 275 39.60 7.04 -11.00
N SER A 276 39.99 5.78 -11.04
CA SER A 276 41.38 5.39 -10.78
C SER A 276 41.84 4.30 -11.74
N LEU A 277 43.03 4.50 -12.29
CA LEU A 277 43.68 3.53 -13.16
C LEU A 277 44.28 2.41 -12.31
N ASN A 278 43.76 1.19 -12.49
CA ASN A 278 44.24 -0.02 -11.84
C ASN A 278 45.48 -0.58 -12.52
N LYS A 279 45.46 -0.63 -13.84
CA LYS A 279 46.50 -1.19 -14.67
C LYS A 279 46.67 -0.32 -15.89
N GLU A 280 47.89 0.15 -16.08
CA GLU A 280 48.23 0.90 -17.27
C GLU A 280 48.38 -0.05 -18.48
N PRO A 281 47.71 0.22 -19.61
CA PRO A 281 47.96 -0.46 -20.87
C PRO A 281 49.43 -0.38 -21.31
N ALA A 282 49.88 -1.35 -22.09
CA ALA A 282 51.27 -1.39 -22.58
C ALA A 282 51.52 -0.42 -23.76
N ASP A 283 50.47 -0.04 -24.49
CA ASP A 283 50.48 0.94 -25.56
C ASP A 283 49.79 2.23 -25.11
N ASN A 284 49.85 3.28 -25.94
CA ASN A 284 49.06 4.51 -25.74
C ASN A 284 47.57 4.17 -25.60
N TRP A 285 46.86 4.92 -24.77
CA TRP A 285 45.47 4.67 -24.47
C TRP A 285 44.71 5.97 -24.25
N TYR A 286 43.40 5.91 -24.46
CA TYR A 286 42.46 6.97 -24.15
C TYR A 286 41.27 6.36 -23.43
N TYR A 287 40.79 7.06 -22.39
CA TYR A 287 39.64 6.66 -21.61
C TYR A 287 38.81 7.89 -21.29
N ALA A 288 37.50 7.77 -21.43
CA ALA A 288 36.56 8.85 -21.14
C ALA A 288 35.24 8.30 -20.58
N VAL A 289 34.59 9.14 -19.80
CA VAL A 289 33.24 8.92 -19.27
C VAL A 289 32.39 10.10 -19.69
N ASN A 290 31.35 9.80 -20.44
CA ASN A 290 30.31 10.74 -20.81
C ASN A 290 29.17 10.68 -19.79
N VAL A 291 28.69 11.82 -19.31
CA VAL A 291 27.76 11.91 -18.18
C VAL A 291 26.48 12.60 -18.60
N VAL A 292 25.36 11.86 -18.67
CA VAL A 292 24.04 12.37 -19.11
C VAL A 292 23.12 12.54 -17.91
N GLY A 293 22.68 13.76 -17.60
CA GLY A 293 21.70 14.04 -16.54
C GLY A 293 20.33 14.41 -17.11
N GLN A 294 19.24 13.87 -16.56
CA GLN A 294 17.87 14.24 -16.90
C GLN A 294 17.04 14.63 -15.71
N PHE A 295 16.21 15.66 -15.87
CA PHE A 295 15.44 16.26 -14.78
C PHE A 295 13.95 16.35 -15.08
N ALA A 296 13.12 16.19 -14.06
CA ALA A 296 11.67 16.33 -14.17
C ALA A 296 11.08 16.95 -12.89
N THR A 297 9.86 17.48 -13.00
CA THR A 297 9.06 17.88 -11.82
C THR A 297 8.18 16.73 -11.34
N MET A 298 7.58 16.90 -10.15
CA MET A 298 6.79 15.86 -9.49
C MET A 298 5.68 15.27 -10.38
N GLY A 299 5.91 14.03 -10.84
CA GLY A 299 4.93 13.28 -11.61
C GLY A 299 4.87 13.64 -13.09
N ASP A 300 5.73 14.54 -13.56
CA ASP A 300 5.86 14.94 -14.97
C ASP A 300 7.04 14.22 -15.62
N TRP A 301 7.03 12.89 -15.50
CA TRP A 301 8.12 12.04 -16.02
C TRP A 301 8.07 11.86 -17.55
N GLY A 302 6.98 12.31 -18.19
CA GLY A 302 6.63 11.98 -19.58
C GLY A 302 5.96 10.61 -19.74
N SER A 303 5.67 10.24 -20.98
CA SER A 303 5.02 8.97 -21.33
C SER A 303 5.41 8.44 -22.70
N GLN A 304 5.35 7.12 -22.88
CA GLN A 304 5.63 6.48 -24.15
C GLN A 304 4.65 6.88 -25.28
N ASP A 305 3.39 7.15 -24.94
CA ASP A 305 2.36 7.54 -25.92
C ASP A 305 2.60 8.96 -26.48
N SER A 306 3.04 9.88 -25.62
CA SER A 306 3.35 11.26 -26.01
C SER A 306 4.79 11.42 -26.52
N ASN A 307 5.66 10.43 -26.29
CA ASN A 307 7.09 10.46 -26.65
C ASN A 307 7.79 11.71 -26.11
N ASP A 308 7.63 11.94 -24.81
CA ASP A 308 8.11 13.10 -24.08
C ASP A 308 8.77 12.75 -22.73
N GLY A 309 9.44 13.73 -22.13
CA GLY A 309 10.12 13.59 -20.85
C GLY A 309 11.17 12.49 -20.91
N PHE A 310 11.21 11.66 -19.88
CA PHE A 310 12.10 10.51 -19.81
C PHE A 310 11.80 9.43 -20.88
N PHE A 311 10.72 9.57 -21.65
CA PHE A 311 10.32 8.70 -22.75
C PHE A 311 10.56 9.34 -24.13
N GLY A 312 11.19 10.52 -24.19
CA GLY A 312 11.50 11.20 -25.44
C GLY A 312 12.44 10.39 -26.35
N ALA A 313 12.37 10.65 -27.66
CA ALA A 313 13.12 9.89 -28.67
C ALA A 313 14.66 9.95 -28.48
N ASN A 314 15.17 11.04 -27.92
CA ASN A 314 16.60 11.25 -27.62
C ASN A 314 16.91 11.07 -26.12
N ALA A 315 15.93 10.67 -25.31
CA ALA A 315 16.07 10.61 -23.86
C ALA A 315 16.81 9.35 -23.36
N GLY A 316 17.43 8.56 -24.23
CA GLY A 316 17.99 7.25 -23.90
C GLY A 316 16.92 6.20 -23.61
N ALA A 317 17.29 5.15 -22.87
CA ALA A 317 16.34 4.11 -22.50
C ALA A 317 15.20 4.68 -21.62
N ALA A 318 13.96 4.32 -21.96
CA ALA A 318 12.79 4.69 -21.18
C ALA A 318 12.84 4.09 -19.77
N PRO A 319 12.32 4.78 -18.73
CA PRO A 319 12.26 4.26 -17.38
C PRO A 319 11.57 2.91 -17.32
N THR A 320 12.17 1.96 -16.59
CA THR A 320 11.44 0.73 -16.27
C THR A 320 10.27 0.99 -15.32
N ASP A 321 9.43 -0.03 -15.15
CA ASP A 321 8.37 -0.08 -14.14
C ASP A 321 8.87 0.24 -12.73
N ASN A 322 10.04 -0.29 -12.36
CA ASN A 322 10.63 -0.09 -11.04
C ASN A 322 11.24 1.31 -10.91
N ALA A 323 11.82 1.87 -11.98
CA ALA A 323 12.26 3.27 -12.00
C ALA A 323 11.09 4.23 -11.83
N LEU A 324 9.96 4.01 -12.51
CA LEU A 324 8.74 4.79 -12.31
C LEU A 324 8.21 4.65 -10.88
N PHE A 325 8.25 3.44 -10.30
CA PHE A 325 7.88 3.22 -8.91
C PHE A 325 8.77 4.02 -7.95
N LEU A 326 10.08 3.99 -8.15
CA LEU A 326 11.04 4.77 -7.37
C LEU A 326 10.77 6.27 -7.49
N LEU A 327 10.60 6.80 -8.69
CA LEU A 327 10.30 8.22 -8.93
C LEU A 327 9.01 8.64 -8.21
N ASN A 328 7.96 7.81 -8.26
CA ASN A 328 6.73 8.09 -7.53
C ASN A 328 6.94 8.06 -6.01
N GLN A 329 7.69 7.10 -5.48
CA GLN A 329 8.01 7.08 -4.04
C GLN A 329 8.82 8.31 -3.61
N ALA A 330 9.85 8.68 -4.38
CA ALA A 330 10.64 9.89 -4.15
C ALA A 330 9.76 11.15 -4.15
N ALA A 331 8.73 11.17 -5.01
CA ALA A 331 7.71 12.22 -5.09
C ALA A 331 6.66 12.18 -3.96
N GLY A 332 6.76 11.27 -3.01
CA GLY A 332 5.77 11.07 -1.94
C GLY A 332 4.45 10.46 -2.43
N ARG A 333 4.45 9.86 -3.63
CA ARG A 333 3.30 9.15 -4.22
C ARG A 333 3.41 7.67 -3.90
N GLU A 334 2.83 7.29 -2.77
CA GLU A 334 2.92 5.92 -2.25
C GLU A 334 2.29 4.88 -3.18
N LEU A 335 2.77 3.64 -3.06
CA LEU A 335 2.13 2.47 -3.63
C LEU A 335 0.77 2.25 -2.93
N THR A 336 -0.26 1.95 -3.70
CA THR A 336 -1.58 1.60 -3.17
C THR A 336 -2.09 0.31 -3.81
N VAL A 337 -2.84 -0.46 -3.03
CA VAL A 337 -3.54 -1.65 -3.51
C VAL A 337 -5.01 -1.48 -3.18
N LYS A 338 -5.86 -1.45 -4.21
CA LYS A 338 -7.31 -1.38 -4.06
C LYS A 338 -7.91 -2.74 -4.36
N VAL A 339 -8.52 -3.36 -3.37
CA VAL A 339 -9.29 -4.61 -3.53
C VAL A 339 -10.75 -4.26 -3.83
N THR A 340 -11.35 -4.94 -4.80
CA THR A 340 -12.74 -4.76 -5.21
C THR A 340 -13.39 -6.10 -5.55
N THR A 341 -14.71 -6.09 -5.61
CA THR A 341 -15.54 -7.18 -6.14
C THR A 341 -16.41 -6.64 -7.27
N GLU A 342 -16.98 -7.53 -8.08
CA GLU A 342 -18.05 -7.14 -9.02
C GLU A 342 -19.24 -6.55 -8.23
N ASP A 343 -19.83 -5.48 -8.75
CA ASP A 343 -20.94 -4.73 -8.15
C ASP A 343 -20.74 -4.21 -6.71
N ALA A 344 -19.50 -4.19 -6.21
CA ALA A 344 -19.18 -3.82 -4.82
C ALA A 344 -20.00 -4.63 -3.79
N ALA A 345 -20.06 -5.96 -3.99
CA ALA A 345 -20.75 -6.89 -3.10
C ALA A 345 -20.36 -6.66 -1.63
N ALA A 346 -21.36 -6.43 -0.76
CA ALA A 346 -21.17 -6.25 0.69
C ALA A 346 -21.35 -7.56 1.48
N THR A 347 -21.91 -8.58 0.84
CA THR A 347 -22.28 -9.85 1.46
C THR A 347 -21.94 -11.02 0.54
N VAL A 348 -21.78 -12.21 1.15
CA VAL A 348 -21.66 -13.48 0.45
C VAL A 348 -22.31 -14.58 1.30
N SER A 349 -23.06 -15.47 0.67
CA SER A 349 -23.74 -16.55 1.39
C SER A 349 -22.82 -17.73 1.68
N THR A 350 -23.11 -18.48 2.75
CA THR A 350 -22.41 -19.74 3.04
C THR A 350 -22.52 -20.72 1.87
N GLY A 351 -21.43 -21.41 1.55
CA GLY A 351 -21.35 -22.36 0.43
C GLY A 351 -21.20 -21.72 -0.95
N GLU A 352 -21.32 -20.40 -1.07
CA GLU A 352 -21.13 -19.66 -2.32
C GLU A 352 -19.68 -19.19 -2.50
N GLU A 353 -19.40 -18.70 -3.70
CA GLU A 353 -18.11 -18.15 -4.08
C GLU A 353 -18.23 -16.64 -4.40
N LEU A 354 -17.16 -15.88 -4.20
CA LEU A 354 -17.09 -14.47 -4.55
C LEU A 354 -15.73 -14.14 -5.17
N GLN A 355 -15.75 -13.53 -6.35
CA GLN A 355 -14.54 -13.12 -7.06
C GLN A 355 -14.07 -11.74 -6.59
N PHE A 356 -12.82 -11.66 -6.17
CA PHE A 356 -12.12 -10.40 -5.87
C PHE A 356 -11.17 -10.04 -7.01
N SER A 357 -10.85 -8.76 -7.12
CA SER A 357 -9.81 -8.21 -7.98
C SER A 357 -9.02 -7.18 -7.20
N ALA A 358 -7.75 -6.99 -7.57
CA ALA A 358 -6.88 -5.99 -6.98
C ALA A 358 -6.33 -5.09 -8.08
N LYS A 359 -6.24 -3.79 -7.81
CA LYS A 359 -5.52 -2.83 -8.64
C LYS A 359 -4.36 -2.26 -7.84
N VAL A 360 -3.14 -2.43 -8.36
CA VAL A 360 -1.92 -1.81 -7.80
C VAL A 360 -1.68 -0.47 -8.50
N ALA A 361 -1.40 0.59 -7.77
CA ALA A 361 -1.13 1.91 -8.33
C ALA A 361 0.04 2.58 -7.61
N ALA A 362 0.81 3.39 -8.34
CA ALA A 362 1.82 4.28 -7.77
C ALA A 362 1.36 5.72 -8.06
N GLY A 363 0.99 6.44 -7.00
CA GLY A 363 0.19 7.67 -7.16
C GLY A 363 -1.14 7.39 -7.87
N ASP A 364 -1.47 8.20 -8.87
CA ASP A 364 -2.74 8.10 -9.62
C ASP A 364 -2.70 7.07 -10.78
N ALA A 365 -1.51 6.64 -11.18
CA ALA A 365 -1.31 5.75 -12.31
C ALA A 365 -1.34 4.28 -11.90
N ALA A 366 -1.88 3.42 -12.76
CA ALA A 366 -1.79 1.97 -12.56
C ALA A 366 -0.33 1.53 -12.66
N HIS A 367 0.13 0.74 -11.69
CA HIS A 367 1.43 0.11 -11.79
C HIS A 367 1.37 -0.96 -12.90
N THR A 368 2.42 -1.16 -13.66
CA THR A 368 2.48 -2.18 -14.72
C THR A 368 2.54 -3.60 -14.16
N ASN A 369 3.28 -3.81 -13.06
CA ASN A 369 3.18 -5.03 -12.26
C ASN A 369 1.92 -5.03 -11.37
N GLN A 370 0.87 -5.72 -11.82
CA GLN A 370 -0.40 -5.92 -11.09
C GLN A 370 -0.45 -7.20 -10.22
N LYS A 371 0.67 -7.91 -10.05
CA LYS A 371 0.68 -9.19 -9.33
C LYS A 371 0.46 -8.97 -7.83
N VAL A 372 -0.41 -9.78 -7.24
CA VAL A 372 -0.69 -9.79 -5.80
C VAL A 372 -0.73 -11.21 -5.25
N SER A 373 -0.47 -11.38 -3.96
CA SER A 373 -0.77 -12.59 -3.21
C SER A 373 -2.01 -12.40 -2.34
N TRP A 374 -2.92 -13.36 -2.38
CA TRP A 374 -4.20 -13.31 -1.68
C TRP A 374 -4.15 -14.04 -0.33
N THR A 375 -4.76 -13.45 0.69
CA THR A 375 -5.01 -14.10 1.98
C THR A 375 -6.44 -13.83 2.46
N VAL A 376 -6.96 -14.72 3.30
CA VAL A 376 -8.26 -14.57 3.95
C VAL A 376 -8.09 -14.67 5.46
N SER A 377 -8.76 -13.80 6.20
CA SER A 377 -8.75 -13.76 7.66
C SER A 377 -10.17 -13.60 8.23
N ASP A 378 -10.26 -13.67 9.55
CA ASP A 378 -11.49 -13.57 10.35
C ASP A 378 -12.53 -14.69 10.18
N ASN A 379 -12.35 -15.55 9.17
CA ASN A 379 -13.12 -16.77 8.94
C ASN A 379 -13.12 -17.70 10.15
N LYS A 380 -14.26 -18.35 10.41
CA LYS A 380 -14.43 -19.37 11.45
C LYS A 380 -14.43 -20.77 10.86
N SER A 381 -14.79 -20.91 9.59
CA SER A 381 -14.67 -22.18 8.88
C SER A 381 -13.28 -22.34 8.27
N SER A 382 -12.68 -23.52 8.48
CA SER A 382 -11.45 -23.92 7.78
C SER A 382 -11.66 -24.24 6.30
N ALA A 383 -12.92 -24.39 5.87
CA ALA A 383 -13.30 -24.55 4.47
C ALA A 383 -13.41 -23.21 3.74
N THR A 384 -13.53 -22.08 4.47
CA THR A 384 -13.45 -20.75 3.88
C THR A 384 -12.03 -20.43 3.47
N LYS A 385 -11.80 -20.30 2.16
CA LYS A 385 -10.46 -20.13 1.57
C LYS A 385 -10.51 -19.18 0.38
N ILE A 386 -9.39 -18.51 0.12
CA ILE A 386 -9.18 -17.75 -1.11
C ILE A 386 -8.06 -18.40 -1.92
N ASP A 387 -8.23 -18.49 -3.24
CA ASP A 387 -7.21 -19.03 -4.14
C ASP A 387 -6.30 -17.93 -4.72
N ALA A 388 -5.29 -18.35 -5.49
CA ALA A 388 -4.33 -17.44 -6.11
C ALA A 388 -4.94 -16.50 -7.17
N THR A 389 -6.16 -16.78 -7.63
CA THR A 389 -6.90 -15.94 -8.59
C THR A 389 -7.80 -14.92 -7.91
N GLY A 390 -7.83 -14.89 -6.57
CA GLY A 390 -8.69 -13.99 -5.80
C GLY A 390 -10.12 -14.51 -5.65
N LYS A 391 -10.36 -15.81 -5.91
CA LYS A 391 -11.69 -16.41 -5.74
C LYS A 391 -11.86 -16.90 -4.31
N LEU A 392 -12.74 -16.26 -3.55
CA LEU A 392 -13.13 -16.69 -2.21
C LEU A 392 -14.19 -17.80 -2.34
N THR A 393 -13.97 -18.92 -1.66
CA THR A 393 -14.98 -19.98 -1.44
C THR A 393 -15.38 -19.95 0.02
N VAL A 394 -16.65 -19.74 0.32
CA VAL A 394 -17.15 -19.67 1.70
C VAL A 394 -17.58 -21.05 2.17
N GLY A 395 -17.08 -21.49 3.32
CA GLY A 395 -17.48 -22.76 3.92
C GLY A 395 -18.98 -22.79 4.24
N ALA A 396 -19.64 -23.94 4.05
CA ALA A 396 -21.04 -24.12 4.40
C ALA A 396 -21.32 -23.93 5.92
N ASP A 397 -20.28 -24.12 6.74
CA ASP A 397 -20.27 -23.95 8.19
C ASP A 397 -19.68 -22.59 8.65
N GLU A 398 -19.43 -21.65 7.72
CA GLU A 398 -18.98 -20.31 8.07
C GLU A 398 -20.03 -19.56 8.92
N TYR A 399 -19.56 -18.74 9.85
CA TYR A 399 -20.41 -18.10 10.86
C TYR A 399 -21.33 -17.02 10.26
N ILE A 400 -22.64 -17.28 10.27
CA ILE A 400 -23.66 -16.37 9.74
C ILE A 400 -23.75 -15.11 10.60
N GLY A 401 -23.77 -13.94 9.95
CA GLY A 401 -23.70 -12.62 10.58
C GLY A 401 -22.27 -12.17 10.91
N GLY A 402 -21.27 -13.05 10.72
CA GLY A 402 -19.86 -12.71 10.81
C GLY A 402 -19.34 -11.97 9.59
N THR A 403 -18.07 -11.59 9.66
CA THR A 403 -17.34 -10.94 8.57
C THR A 403 -16.11 -11.75 8.22
N VAL A 404 -15.82 -11.85 6.93
CA VAL A 404 -14.56 -12.39 6.40
C VAL A 404 -13.82 -11.25 5.71
N THR A 405 -12.51 -11.17 5.94
CA THR A 405 -11.65 -10.14 5.36
C THR A 405 -10.71 -10.78 4.35
N VAL A 406 -10.72 -10.28 3.12
CA VAL A 406 -9.78 -10.63 2.06
C VAL A 406 -8.70 -9.56 1.98
N GLN A 407 -7.45 -9.97 1.84
CA GLN A 407 -6.31 -9.09 1.65
C GLN A 407 -5.56 -9.47 0.36
N ALA A 408 -5.16 -8.45 -0.40
CA ALA A 408 -4.23 -8.56 -1.51
C ALA A 408 -2.92 -7.84 -1.15
N LEU A 409 -1.81 -8.55 -1.10
CA LEU A 409 -0.47 -8.01 -0.88
C LEU A 409 0.25 -7.84 -2.23
N SER A 410 0.80 -6.66 -2.48
CA SER A 410 1.53 -6.34 -3.72
C SER A 410 2.83 -7.13 -3.83
N ALA A 411 3.11 -7.67 -5.02
CA ALA A 411 4.40 -8.29 -5.32
C ALA A 411 5.49 -7.28 -5.68
N VAL A 412 5.16 -5.98 -5.78
CA VAL A 412 6.13 -4.92 -6.11
C VAL A 412 7.10 -4.70 -4.96
N ASP A 413 6.59 -4.53 -3.74
CA ASP A 413 7.38 -4.22 -2.55
C ASP A 413 7.26 -5.29 -1.44
N ASN A 414 6.39 -6.29 -1.64
CA ASN A 414 6.01 -7.31 -0.66
C ASN A 414 5.61 -6.75 0.72
N GLN A 415 5.08 -5.51 0.76
CA GLN A 415 4.67 -4.82 1.98
C GLN A 415 3.29 -4.16 1.86
N THR A 416 3.02 -3.47 0.76
CA THR A 416 1.77 -2.73 0.58
C THR A 416 0.62 -3.69 0.30
N SER A 417 -0.48 -3.55 1.04
CA SER A 417 -1.66 -4.38 0.86
C SER A 417 -2.96 -3.59 0.87
N GLY A 418 -3.97 -4.14 0.21
CA GLY A 418 -5.35 -3.66 0.24
C GLY A 418 -6.24 -4.73 0.87
N THR A 419 -7.33 -4.31 1.51
CA THR A 419 -8.29 -5.23 2.13
C THR A 419 -9.71 -4.94 1.69
N TYR A 420 -10.55 -5.98 1.74
CA TYR A 420 -11.98 -5.88 1.51
C TYR A 420 -12.70 -6.87 2.42
N SER A 421 -13.72 -6.41 3.14
CA SER A 421 -14.50 -7.24 4.06
C SER A 421 -15.90 -7.48 3.53
N VAL A 422 -16.38 -8.72 3.65
CA VAL A 422 -17.74 -9.13 3.30
C VAL A 422 -18.43 -9.78 4.48
N LYS A 423 -19.72 -9.47 4.65
CA LYS A 423 -20.55 -10.09 5.67
C LYS A 423 -21.09 -11.43 5.18
N ILE A 424 -21.04 -12.44 6.04
CA ILE A 424 -21.52 -13.78 5.75
C ILE A 424 -23.02 -13.86 6.00
N THR A 425 -23.76 -14.28 4.97
CA THR A 425 -25.21 -14.50 5.01
C THR A 425 -25.54 -15.96 4.80
N SER A 426 -26.81 -16.30 4.91
CA SER A 426 -27.32 -17.62 4.54
C SER A 426 -28.58 -17.46 3.70
N PRO A 427 -28.79 -18.28 2.65
CA PRO A 427 -29.97 -18.16 1.79
C PRO A 427 -31.31 -18.34 2.51
N TRP A 428 -31.30 -19.03 3.67
CA TRP A 428 -32.50 -19.24 4.48
C TRP A 428 -32.68 -18.23 5.61
N ASP A 429 -31.65 -17.45 5.93
CA ASP A 429 -31.68 -16.44 6.99
C ASP A 429 -31.98 -15.05 6.42
N ASP A 430 -33.13 -14.92 5.75
CA ASP A 430 -33.59 -13.66 5.18
C ASP A 430 -34.13 -12.68 6.24
N GLN A 431 -34.36 -13.17 7.47
CA GLN A 431 -34.86 -12.37 8.60
C GLN A 431 -33.75 -11.85 9.53
N GLY A 432 -32.47 -12.15 9.23
CA GLY A 432 -31.33 -11.64 10.00
C GLY A 432 -31.17 -12.26 11.40
N ILE A 433 -31.55 -13.53 11.57
CA ILE A 433 -31.31 -14.31 12.79
C ILE A 433 -29.84 -14.24 13.17
N GLY A 434 -28.95 -14.36 12.19
CA GLY A 434 -27.49 -14.24 12.27
C GLY A 434 -27.01 -12.97 12.99
N ASP A 435 -27.76 -11.88 12.90
CA ASP A 435 -27.39 -10.59 13.47
C ASP A 435 -27.88 -10.39 14.91
N ILE A 436 -28.80 -11.23 15.37
CA ILE A 436 -29.38 -11.10 16.71
C ILE A 436 -28.40 -11.59 17.76
N ALA A 437 -27.99 -10.69 18.64
CA ALA A 437 -27.20 -11.02 19.81
C ALA A 437 -28.01 -11.93 20.78
N PRO A 438 -27.48 -13.11 21.17
CA PRO A 438 -28.15 -13.99 22.12
C PRO A 438 -28.45 -13.30 23.46
N GLY A 439 -29.66 -13.52 23.99
CA GLY A 439 -30.14 -12.91 25.23
C GLY A 439 -30.59 -11.45 25.11
N SER A 440 -30.57 -10.87 23.91
CA SER A 440 -31.13 -9.54 23.65
C SER A 440 -32.65 -9.59 23.44
N LEU A 441 -33.33 -8.46 23.65
CA LEU A 441 -34.77 -8.33 23.43
C LEU A 441 -35.16 -8.19 21.94
N GLN A 442 -34.20 -8.26 21.02
CA GLN A 442 -34.50 -8.30 19.60
C GLN A 442 -35.14 -9.63 19.25
N THR A 443 -36.11 -9.58 18.34
CA THR A 443 -36.83 -10.76 17.87
C THR A 443 -36.72 -10.91 16.38
N VAL A 444 -36.80 -12.16 15.94
CA VAL A 444 -36.99 -12.52 14.54
C VAL A 444 -38.41 -13.06 14.35
N THR A 445 -39.08 -12.69 13.26
CA THR A 445 -40.41 -13.24 12.95
C THR A 445 -40.25 -14.44 12.00
N ILE A 446 -40.64 -15.63 12.46
CA ILE A 446 -40.56 -16.87 11.67
C ILE A 446 -41.88 -17.62 11.80
N ASP A 447 -42.43 -18.09 10.67
CA ASP A 447 -43.71 -18.81 10.61
C ASP A 447 -44.85 -18.07 11.36
N GLY A 448 -44.85 -16.74 11.28
CA GLY A 448 -45.87 -15.85 11.85
C GLY A 448 -45.77 -15.58 13.36
N ALA A 449 -44.66 -15.94 14.02
CA ALA A 449 -44.41 -15.66 15.43
C ALA A 449 -43.06 -14.97 15.65
N ASP A 450 -42.98 -14.15 16.69
CA ASP A 450 -41.73 -13.50 17.11
C ASP A 450 -40.94 -14.40 18.05
N TRP A 451 -39.64 -14.55 17.79
CA TRP A 451 -38.73 -15.42 18.52
C TRP A 451 -37.53 -14.64 19.06
N TYR A 452 -37.21 -14.85 20.34
CA TYR A 452 -35.92 -14.46 20.92
C TYR A 452 -34.85 -15.49 20.56
N VAL A 453 -33.61 -15.04 20.37
CA VAL A 453 -32.43 -15.90 20.33
C VAL A 453 -31.83 -15.96 21.73
N LEU A 454 -31.85 -17.13 22.35
CA LEU A 454 -31.36 -17.33 23.72
C LEU A 454 -29.88 -17.68 23.78
N ALA A 455 -29.44 -18.53 22.86
CA ALA A 455 -28.07 -19.01 22.79
C ALA A 455 -27.69 -19.35 21.35
N ARG A 456 -26.38 -19.39 21.10
CA ARG A 456 -25.82 -19.75 19.81
C ARG A 456 -24.61 -20.67 19.98
N ASP A 457 -24.50 -21.63 19.07
CA ASP A 457 -23.37 -22.54 18.90
C ASP A 457 -23.09 -22.68 17.39
N GLY A 458 -22.04 -22.01 16.90
CA GLY A 458 -21.83 -21.82 15.46
C GLY A 458 -23.07 -21.20 14.79
N ASN A 459 -23.61 -21.88 13.78
CA ASN A 459 -24.83 -21.49 13.08
C ASN A 459 -26.13 -22.03 13.71
N LYS A 460 -26.04 -22.81 14.81
CA LYS A 460 -27.22 -23.27 15.54
C LYS A 460 -27.65 -22.22 16.55
N VAL A 461 -28.93 -21.89 16.55
CA VAL A 461 -29.53 -20.99 17.55
C VAL A 461 -30.59 -21.72 18.36
N LEU A 462 -30.60 -21.47 19.66
CA LEU A 462 -31.71 -21.85 20.52
C LEU A 462 -32.67 -20.66 20.60
N MET A 463 -33.92 -20.88 20.22
CA MET A 463 -34.94 -19.83 20.15
C MET A 463 -36.07 -20.07 21.14
N LEU A 464 -36.68 -18.98 21.63
CA LEU A 464 -37.86 -19.00 22.51
C LEU A 464 -38.92 -18.06 21.91
N PRO A 465 -40.18 -18.50 21.75
CA PRO A 465 -41.21 -17.61 21.26
C PRO A 465 -41.45 -16.53 22.31
N LYS A 466 -41.56 -15.28 21.85
CA LYS A 466 -41.78 -14.12 22.71
C LYS A 466 -43.08 -14.24 23.52
N ASP A 467 -44.11 -14.78 22.87
CA ASP A 467 -45.44 -14.93 23.43
C ASP A 467 -45.88 -16.40 23.42
N VAL A 468 -46.86 -16.73 24.26
CA VAL A 468 -47.47 -18.06 24.28
C VAL A 468 -48.20 -18.26 22.96
N LEU A 469 -47.83 -19.31 22.23
CA LEU A 469 -48.41 -19.58 20.91
C LEU A 469 -49.78 -20.26 21.03
N GLU A 470 -49.97 -21.15 22.02
CA GLU A 470 -51.17 -21.97 22.17
C GLU A 470 -51.49 -22.27 23.64
N LYS A 471 -52.77 -22.49 23.95
CA LYS A 471 -53.26 -22.85 25.30
C LYS A 471 -54.11 -24.11 25.37
N SER A 472 -54.43 -24.71 24.24
CA SER A 472 -55.31 -25.87 24.14
C SER A 472 -54.64 -27.18 24.59
N ARG A 473 -53.32 -27.17 24.84
CA ARG A 473 -52.53 -28.35 25.17
C ARG A 473 -52.11 -28.35 26.64
N LYS A 474 -52.22 -29.52 27.29
CA LYS A 474 -51.68 -29.81 28.62
C LYS A 474 -50.32 -30.50 28.47
N PHE A 475 -49.49 -30.46 29.51
CA PHE A 475 -48.20 -31.17 29.50
C PHE A 475 -48.40 -32.69 29.31
N ASP A 476 -49.14 -33.30 30.23
CA ASP A 476 -49.56 -34.70 30.25
C ASP A 476 -50.72 -34.82 31.27
N SER A 477 -51.54 -35.87 31.15
CA SER A 477 -52.65 -36.13 32.08
C SER A 477 -52.22 -36.84 33.38
N SER A 478 -51.07 -37.51 33.40
CA SER A 478 -50.71 -38.45 34.45
C SER A 478 -49.23 -38.49 34.87
N SER A 479 -48.31 -37.92 34.07
CA SER A 479 -46.86 -38.04 34.32
C SER A 479 -46.09 -36.75 34.06
N PRO A 480 -45.07 -36.40 34.87
CA PRO A 480 -44.19 -35.26 34.60
C PRO A 480 -43.02 -35.62 33.67
N LYS A 481 -42.98 -36.86 33.15
CA LYS A 481 -41.87 -37.35 32.31
C LYS A 481 -41.96 -36.77 30.91
N TRP A 482 -40.94 -35.98 30.53
CA TRP A 482 -40.83 -35.41 29.18
C TRP A 482 -40.84 -36.47 28.07
N GLU A 483 -40.03 -37.53 28.20
CA GLU A 483 -39.84 -38.59 27.20
C GLU A 483 -41.14 -39.17 26.64
N THR A 484 -42.10 -39.42 27.54
CA THR A 484 -43.39 -40.03 27.26
C THR A 484 -44.55 -39.04 27.20
N SER A 485 -44.28 -37.74 27.33
CA SER A 485 -45.34 -36.74 27.46
C SER A 485 -46.12 -36.54 26.16
N GLU A 486 -47.42 -36.29 26.32
CA GLU A 486 -48.29 -35.85 25.21
C GLU A 486 -47.76 -34.56 24.57
N MET A 487 -47.21 -33.64 25.38
CA MET A 487 -46.61 -32.39 24.91
C MET A 487 -45.41 -32.61 23.99
N ARG A 488 -44.47 -33.48 24.35
CA ARG A 488 -43.31 -33.81 23.50
C ARG A 488 -43.75 -34.39 22.15
N THR A 489 -44.72 -35.30 22.19
CA THR A 489 -45.30 -35.94 21.00
C THR A 489 -45.97 -34.91 20.09
N TYR A 490 -46.72 -33.97 20.67
CA TYR A 490 -47.37 -32.89 19.94
C TYR A 490 -46.34 -31.95 19.28
N LEU A 491 -45.36 -31.47 20.05
CA LEU A 491 -44.36 -30.50 19.60
C LEU A 491 -43.51 -31.03 18.44
N ASN A 492 -43.04 -32.28 18.53
CA ASN A 492 -42.22 -32.91 17.47
C ASN A 492 -43.05 -33.55 16.34
N GLY A 493 -44.37 -33.61 16.49
CA GLY A 493 -45.29 -34.17 15.51
C GLY A 493 -46.16 -33.09 14.87
N GLU A 494 -47.42 -33.01 15.29
CA GLU A 494 -48.44 -32.14 14.71
C GLU A 494 -48.00 -30.67 14.64
N TRP A 495 -47.42 -30.13 15.72
CA TRP A 495 -47.02 -28.72 15.78
C TRP A 495 -45.91 -28.40 14.78
N LEU A 496 -44.80 -29.16 14.79
CA LEU A 496 -43.67 -28.95 13.88
C LEU A 496 -44.09 -29.20 12.43
N ASN A 497 -44.95 -30.19 12.18
CA ASN A 497 -45.44 -30.48 10.83
C ASN A 497 -46.32 -29.37 10.24
N ALA A 498 -46.92 -28.53 11.08
CA ALA A 498 -47.68 -27.35 10.66
C ALA A 498 -46.79 -26.12 10.36
N LYS A 499 -45.46 -26.21 10.57
CA LYS A 499 -44.51 -25.14 10.30
C LYS A 499 -43.86 -25.28 8.93
N THR A 500 -43.48 -24.15 8.34
CA THR A 500 -42.81 -24.09 7.03
C THR A 500 -41.31 -23.94 7.20
N THR A 501 -40.84 -22.78 7.63
CA THR A 501 -39.41 -22.47 7.75
C THR A 501 -38.77 -23.22 8.91
N ILE A 502 -39.42 -23.26 10.08
CA ILE A 502 -38.86 -23.97 11.24
C ILE A 502 -38.67 -25.45 10.93
N LYS A 503 -39.64 -26.10 10.27
CA LYS A 503 -39.55 -27.52 9.93
C LYS A 503 -38.39 -27.83 8.98
N ALA A 504 -38.12 -26.93 8.03
CA ALA A 504 -37.06 -27.11 7.05
C ALA A 504 -35.65 -26.96 7.64
N HIS A 505 -35.47 -26.13 8.68
CA HIS A 505 -34.15 -25.74 9.19
C HIS A 505 -33.85 -26.18 10.63
N VAL A 506 -34.82 -26.75 11.35
CA VAL A 506 -34.60 -27.20 12.73
C VAL A 506 -33.66 -28.41 12.81
N SER A 507 -32.71 -28.32 13.73
CA SER A 507 -31.78 -29.42 14.04
C SER A 507 -32.28 -30.22 15.23
N GLU A 508 -32.12 -31.54 15.16
CA GLU A 508 -32.36 -32.42 16.30
C GLU A 508 -31.28 -32.19 17.37
N THR A 509 -31.70 -32.15 18.64
CA THR A 509 -30.85 -31.88 19.79
C THR A 509 -31.09 -32.93 20.87
N THR A 510 -30.00 -33.49 21.40
CA THR A 510 -30.05 -34.37 22.56
C THR A 510 -30.24 -33.54 23.83
N ILE A 511 -31.31 -33.81 24.58
CA ILE A 511 -31.59 -33.16 25.86
C ILE A 511 -31.74 -34.18 26.97
N ASN A 512 -31.40 -33.77 28.18
CA ASN A 512 -31.58 -34.56 29.39
C ASN A 512 -32.69 -33.94 30.24
N THR A 513 -33.55 -34.78 30.79
CA THR A 513 -34.63 -34.36 31.69
C THR A 513 -34.76 -35.33 32.85
N ARG A 514 -34.94 -34.82 34.07
CA ARG A 514 -35.17 -35.68 35.24
C ARG A 514 -36.45 -36.49 35.09
N THR A 515 -36.45 -37.72 35.59
CA THR A 515 -37.63 -38.60 35.52
C THR A 515 -38.65 -38.34 36.63
N ASN A 516 -38.24 -37.68 37.72
CA ASN A 516 -39.05 -37.35 38.88
C ASN A 516 -38.53 -36.08 39.58
N TYR A 517 -39.34 -35.52 40.49
CA TYR A 517 -39.06 -34.21 41.11
C TYR A 517 -38.00 -34.26 42.22
N ASN A 518 -37.74 -35.42 42.82
CA ASN A 518 -36.92 -35.59 44.01
C ASN A 518 -35.79 -36.63 43.87
N GLY A 519 -35.53 -37.14 42.67
CA GLY A 519 -34.46 -38.10 42.41
C GLY A 519 -33.46 -37.60 41.36
N ASP A 520 -32.45 -38.45 41.13
CA ASP A 520 -31.23 -38.10 40.39
C ASP A 520 -31.10 -38.83 39.05
N THR A 521 -32.21 -39.41 38.59
CA THR A 521 -32.25 -40.15 37.32
C THR A 521 -32.76 -39.25 36.19
N PHE A 522 -32.12 -39.38 35.03
CA PHE A 522 -32.44 -38.62 33.82
C PHE A 522 -32.84 -39.58 32.71
N THR A 523 -33.76 -39.14 31.86
CA THR A 523 -33.92 -39.69 30.52
C THR A 523 -33.26 -38.74 29.52
N GLU A 524 -32.57 -39.32 28.56
CA GLU A 524 -32.09 -38.66 27.35
C GLU A 524 -33.11 -38.80 26.22
N THR A 525 -33.39 -37.70 25.51
CA THR A 525 -34.24 -37.69 24.31
C THR A 525 -33.59 -36.87 23.21
N ASN A 526 -33.87 -37.24 21.96
CA ASN A 526 -33.52 -36.44 20.79
C ASN A 526 -34.77 -35.72 20.30
N ASP A 527 -34.74 -34.40 20.33
CA ASP A 527 -35.89 -33.55 20.06
C ASP A 527 -35.51 -32.39 19.14
N LYS A 528 -36.41 -32.04 18.21
CA LYS A 528 -36.31 -30.83 17.39
C LYS A 528 -36.99 -29.63 18.05
N VAL A 529 -38.07 -29.89 18.78
CA VAL A 529 -38.82 -28.89 19.53
C VAL A 529 -39.01 -29.38 20.95
N PHE A 530 -38.68 -28.56 21.94
CA PHE A 530 -38.76 -28.93 23.35
C PHE A 530 -39.09 -27.72 24.22
N LEU A 531 -39.61 -27.98 25.42
CA LEU A 531 -39.77 -26.96 26.46
C LEU A 531 -38.44 -26.78 27.20
N LEU A 532 -38.11 -25.57 27.65
CA LEU A 532 -36.92 -25.31 28.48
C LEU A 532 -37.01 -26.01 29.85
N SER A 533 -35.88 -26.24 30.52
CA SER A 533 -35.84 -26.76 31.89
C SER A 533 -35.98 -25.64 32.93
N GLU A 534 -36.26 -26.00 34.17
CA GLU A 534 -36.18 -25.08 35.31
C GLU A 534 -34.78 -24.46 35.43
N ALA A 535 -33.73 -25.23 35.11
CA ALA A 535 -32.35 -24.78 35.16
C ALA A 535 -32.06 -23.69 34.12
N ASP A 536 -32.55 -23.84 32.89
CA ASP A 536 -32.36 -22.85 31.81
C ASP A 536 -32.93 -21.47 32.18
N VAL A 537 -34.02 -21.45 32.96
CA VAL A 537 -34.77 -20.23 33.27
C VAL A 537 -34.38 -19.64 34.63
N PHE A 538 -34.12 -20.48 35.63
CA PHE A 538 -33.92 -20.04 37.03
C PHE A 538 -32.64 -20.56 37.68
N GLY A 539 -31.89 -21.46 37.02
CA GLY A 539 -30.69 -22.08 37.58
C GLY A 539 -30.99 -23.06 38.71
N THR A 540 -32.23 -23.52 38.82
CA THR A 540 -32.69 -24.40 39.88
C THR A 540 -33.34 -25.67 39.33
N GLN A 541 -33.44 -26.68 40.18
CA GLN A 541 -34.24 -27.86 39.96
C GLN A 541 -34.94 -28.22 41.27
N ASN A 542 -36.28 -28.11 41.28
CA ASN A 542 -37.12 -28.38 42.45
C ASN A 542 -36.61 -27.72 43.75
N SER A 543 -36.38 -26.41 43.71
CA SER A 543 -35.91 -25.57 44.84
C SER A 543 -34.48 -25.83 45.31
N LYS A 544 -33.68 -26.58 44.53
CA LYS A 544 -32.23 -26.74 44.73
C LYS A 544 -31.47 -26.12 43.55
N THR A 545 -30.18 -25.85 43.72
CA THR A 545 -29.30 -25.53 42.58
C THR A 545 -29.33 -26.67 41.57
N ALA A 546 -29.45 -26.33 40.29
CA ALA A 546 -29.44 -27.29 39.20
C ALA A 546 -28.05 -27.91 38.98
N GLU A 547 -28.02 -29.13 38.47
CA GLU A 547 -26.78 -29.76 38.00
C GLU A 547 -26.57 -29.49 36.50
N VAL A 548 -25.35 -29.65 36.01
CA VAL A 548 -25.00 -29.43 34.58
C VAL A 548 -25.96 -30.18 33.63
N LYS A 549 -26.39 -31.38 34.01
CA LYS A 549 -27.28 -32.23 33.22
C LYS A 549 -28.75 -31.74 33.20
N ASP A 550 -29.13 -30.82 34.09
CA ASP A 550 -30.44 -30.17 34.08
C ASP A 550 -30.54 -29.06 33.00
N TYR A 551 -29.41 -28.51 32.55
CA TYR A 551 -29.38 -27.44 31.54
C TYR A 551 -29.45 -27.99 30.12
N THR A 552 -30.22 -27.33 29.24
CA THR A 552 -30.35 -27.72 27.82
C THR A 552 -29.00 -27.74 27.10
N LEU A 553 -28.14 -26.77 27.38
CA LEU A 553 -26.85 -26.61 26.69
C LEU A 553 -25.73 -27.48 27.30
N GLY A 554 -26.05 -28.32 28.30
CA GLY A 554 -25.05 -29.15 28.99
C GLY A 554 -23.96 -28.33 29.71
N LYS A 555 -24.25 -27.07 30.04
CA LYS A 555 -23.38 -26.15 30.78
C LYS A 555 -24.22 -25.33 31.74
N GLU A 556 -23.67 -25.04 32.92
CA GLU A 556 -24.33 -24.21 33.91
C GLU A 556 -24.53 -22.77 33.40
N GLY A 557 -25.74 -22.23 33.56
CA GLY A 557 -26.05 -20.84 33.26
C GLY A 557 -27.52 -20.61 32.91
N VAL A 558 -28.10 -19.56 33.49
CA VAL A 558 -29.44 -19.10 33.10
C VAL A 558 -29.35 -18.47 31.71
N ILE A 559 -30.12 -18.99 30.76
CA ILE A 559 -30.15 -18.53 29.36
C ILE A 559 -31.40 -17.72 29.03
N VAL A 560 -32.36 -17.62 29.97
CA VAL A 560 -33.56 -16.77 29.84
C VAL A 560 -33.46 -15.59 30.81
N PRO A 561 -33.12 -14.38 30.33
CA PRO A 561 -33.19 -13.16 31.12
C PRO A 561 -34.56 -12.93 31.75
N ASP A 562 -34.59 -12.30 32.92
CA ASP A 562 -35.82 -11.97 33.65
C ASP A 562 -36.87 -11.24 32.78
N SER A 563 -36.39 -10.37 31.88
CA SER A 563 -37.21 -9.59 30.94
C SER A 563 -37.93 -10.44 29.88
N MET A 564 -37.48 -11.68 29.63
CA MET A 564 -38.09 -12.61 28.67
C MET A 564 -39.04 -13.62 29.31
N ARG A 565 -39.15 -13.65 30.65
CA ARG A 565 -39.95 -14.66 31.36
C ARG A 565 -41.46 -14.39 31.31
N ILE A 566 -41.86 -13.14 31.07
CA ILE A 566 -43.27 -12.75 30.99
C ILE A 566 -43.72 -12.81 29.53
N ALA A 567 -44.55 -13.80 29.21
CA ALA A 567 -45.14 -13.99 27.89
C ALA A 567 -46.63 -13.58 27.89
N GLN A 568 -47.15 -13.16 26.75
CA GLN A 568 -48.56 -12.85 26.57
C GLN A 568 -49.29 -13.92 25.77
N TYR A 569 -50.62 -13.92 25.86
CA TYR A 569 -51.51 -14.65 24.98
C TYR A 569 -52.74 -13.78 24.76
N ASN A 570 -53.02 -13.40 23.51
CA ASN A 570 -54.10 -12.47 23.15
C ASN A 570 -54.08 -11.19 24.00
N GLY A 571 -52.89 -10.59 24.18
CA GLY A 571 -52.72 -9.32 24.90
C GLY A 571 -52.76 -9.39 26.43
N SER A 572 -52.86 -10.58 27.02
CA SER A 572 -52.84 -10.78 28.48
C SER A 572 -51.66 -11.65 28.90
N THR A 573 -50.98 -11.31 30.01
CA THR A 573 -49.87 -12.11 30.52
C THR A 573 -50.31 -13.54 30.84
N ASN A 574 -49.42 -14.49 30.59
CA ASN A 574 -49.71 -15.90 30.82
C ASN A 574 -48.52 -16.71 31.28
N GLY A 575 -48.83 -17.87 31.85
CA GLY A 575 -47.82 -18.84 32.24
C GLY A 575 -47.50 -19.81 31.11
N TRP A 576 -46.31 -20.42 31.17
CA TRP A 576 -45.83 -21.37 30.18
C TRP A 576 -45.03 -22.50 30.85
N TRP A 577 -45.17 -23.71 30.31
CA TRP A 577 -44.63 -24.93 30.89
C TRP A 577 -43.12 -25.06 30.71
N LEU A 578 -42.47 -25.69 31.68
CA LEU A 578 -41.10 -26.20 31.60
C LEU A 578 -41.13 -27.73 31.60
N ARG A 579 -40.06 -28.37 31.10
CA ARG A 579 -39.96 -29.84 31.08
C ARG A 579 -39.53 -30.46 32.41
N SER A 580 -39.13 -29.66 33.40
CA SER A 580 -38.62 -30.14 34.69
C SER A 580 -39.74 -30.62 35.61
N PRO A 581 -39.69 -31.86 36.16
CA PRO A 581 -40.56 -32.28 37.25
C PRO A 581 -40.36 -31.43 38.51
N ARG A 582 -41.43 -31.13 39.25
CA ARG A 582 -41.39 -30.23 40.41
C ARG A 582 -42.46 -30.58 41.43
N ASN A 583 -42.19 -30.42 42.74
CA ASN A 583 -43.11 -30.52 43.89
C ASN A 583 -43.83 -31.86 44.16
N ALA A 584 -44.35 -32.56 43.15
CA ALA A 584 -45.13 -33.78 43.30
C ALA A 584 -44.93 -34.75 42.12
N THR A 585 -45.47 -35.96 42.25
CA THR A 585 -45.27 -37.07 41.30
C THR A 585 -45.93 -36.87 39.94
N ASN A 586 -46.80 -35.87 39.78
CA ASN A 586 -47.56 -35.59 38.56
C ASN A 586 -47.49 -34.12 38.13
N THR A 587 -46.53 -33.34 38.63
CA THR A 587 -46.41 -31.90 38.36
C THR A 587 -45.08 -31.55 37.74
N VAL A 588 -45.12 -30.63 36.78
CA VAL A 588 -43.94 -30.01 36.16
C VAL A 588 -43.85 -28.53 36.54
N ALA A 589 -42.64 -28.00 36.50
CA ALA A 589 -42.37 -26.59 36.70
C ALA A 589 -43.03 -25.76 35.59
N PHE A 590 -43.45 -24.55 35.93
CA PHE A 590 -43.88 -23.57 34.93
C PHE A 590 -43.50 -22.16 35.35
N VAL A 591 -43.39 -21.28 34.37
CA VAL A 591 -43.24 -19.84 34.61
C VAL A 591 -44.64 -19.26 34.73
N HIS A 592 -44.94 -18.61 35.85
CA HIS A 592 -46.23 -17.97 36.10
C HIS A 592 -46.34 -16.64 35.33
N ASN A 593 -47.55 -16.08 35.22
CA ASN A 593 -47.83 -14.84 34.47
C ASN A 593 -47.08 -13.57 34.93
N ASN A 594 -46.32 -13.66 36.03
CA ASN A 594 -45.47 -12.59 36.57
C ASN A 594 -43.98 -12.93 36.46
N GLY A 595 -43.61 -13.93 35.64
CA GLY A 595 -42.24 -14.35 35.40
C GLY A 595 -41.61 -15.19 36.52
N ARG A 596 -42.37 -15.53 37.57
CA ARG A 596 -41.87 -16.34 38.69
C ARG A 596 -42.10 -17.82 38.46
N LEU A 597 -41.17 -18.62 38.94
CA LEU A 597 -41.26 -20.07 38.98
C LEU A 597 -42.42 -20.56 39.87
N ARG A 598 -43.15 -21.57 39.42
CA ARG A 598 -44.18 -22.26 40.18
C ARG A 598 -44.06 -23.77 40.09
#